data_AF-A0A7S0BDE3-F1
#
_entry.id   AF-A0A7S0BDE3-F1
#
_cell.length_a   1.000
_cell.length_b   1.000
_cell.length_c   1.000
_cell.angle_alpha   90.00
_cell.angle_beta   90.00
_cell.angle_gamma   90.00
#
_symmetry.space_group_name_H-M   'P 1'
#
loop_
_entity.id
_entity.type
_entity.pdbx_description
1 polymer ?
#
loop_
_entity_poly.entity_id
_entity_poly.type
_entity_poly.pdbx_seq_one_letter_code
_entity_poly.pdbx_strand_id
1 'polypeptide(L)'
;FEVTVRKPGFSEVHSGVWPAKRRNGDFVTVCSVTVTAEDLEGKPVELSEAEQRKLAAKEAEWARLFGEPTSTVATADDAKVATVVQQSALPVGRATGGRGAQAAFAQLIAAKPTPAKTTLAERCQLSTLEGFIKHATERNCSLQVDTRSFAPAYVTRLETKTDALHSPLAINAYHRKNEPPQLPRSDEAPSARFDDAWGLPPRATVHGFAQVGGTWFMVLQGARLPSGSCWPLGAGMYPTNLKPEVHQHRSKWASFHCMIAPNLPESGVPLIGSALVGFDSFDFVLNGRKVTVRRV
;
A
#
# COMPACT_ATOMS: atom_id res chain seq x y z
N PHE A 1 -25.28 -25.18 -19.65
CA PHE A 1 -23.93 -24.64 -19.40
C PHE A 1 -22.95 -25.36 -20.30
N GLU A 2 -21.82 -24.74 -20.57
CA GLU A 2 -20.72 -25.34 -21.34
C GLU A 2 -19.41 -25.01 -20.61
N VAL A 3 -18.59 -26.02 -20.36
CA VAL A 3 -17.28 -25.88 -19.76
C VAL A 3 -16.26 -26.41 -20.75
N THR A 4 -15.40 -25.52 -21.24
CA THR A 4 -14.36 -25.88 -22.20
C THR A 4 -13.02 -25.94 -21.49
N VAL A 5 -12.40 -27.12 -21.46
CA VAL A 5 -11.07 -27.37 -20.91
C VAL A 5 -10.08 -27.36 -22.05
N ARG A 6 -9.02 -26.53 -21.96
CA ARG A 6 -7.97 -26.48 -22.96
C ARG A 6 -6.59 -26.60 -22.32
N LYS A 7 -5.75 -27.43 -22.91
CA LYS A 7 -4.33 -27.58 -22.63
C LYS A 7 -3.57 -27.66 -23.96
N PRO A 8 -2.24 -27.55 -23.98
CA PRO A 8 -1.49 -27.78 -25.20
C PRO A 8 -1.81 -29.14 -25.83
N GLY A 9 -2.32 -29.13 -27.07
CA GLY A 9 -2.70 -30.36 -27.79
C GLY A 9 -3.97 -31.08 -27.28
N PHE A 10 -4.72 -30.49 -26.35
CA PHE A 10 -5.93 -31.08 -25.78
C PHE A 10 -7.04 -30.03 -25.62
N SER A 11 -8.19 -30.27 -26.23
CA SER A 11 -9.39 -29.42 -26.08
C SER A 11 -10.60 -30.31 -25.88
N GLU A 12 -11.31 -30.11 -24.78
CA GLU A 12 -12.51 -30.88 -24.43
C GLU A 12 -13.64 -29.92 -24.08
N VAL A 13 -14.83 -30.17 -24.61
CA VAL A 13 -16.02 -29.35 -24.38
C VAL A 13 -17.04 -30.19 -23.61
N HIS A 14 -17.30 -29.80 -22.37
CA HIS A 14 -18.30 -30.40 -21.49
C HIS A 14 -19.58 -29.58 -21.55
N SER A 15 -20.53 -30.01 -22.37
CA SER A 15 -21.87 -29.43 -22.40
C SER A 15 -22.79 -30.12 -21.39
N GLY A 16 -23.63 -29.35 -20.70
CA GLY A 16 -24.51 -29.88 -19.67
C GLY A 16 -25.70 -28.99 -19.36
N VAL A 17 -26.70 -29.54 -18.68
CA VAL A 17 -27.89 -28.80 -18.21
C VAL A 17 -27.85 -28.76 -16.68
N TRP A 18 -28.13 -27.60 -16.10
CA TRP A 18 -28.20 -27.48 -14.65
C TRP A 18 -29.34 -28.37 -14.11
N PRO A 19 -29.09 -29.24 -13.12
CA PRO A 19 -30.15 -30.08 -12.55
C PRO A 19 -31.24 -29.22 -11.91
N ALA A 20 -32.50 -29.41 -12.35
CA ALA A 20 -33.64 -28.59 -11.94
C ALA A 20 -33.99 -28.71 -10.44
N LYS A 21 -33.55 -29.77 -9.75
CA LYS A 21 -33.89 -30.07 -8.34
C LYS A 21 -32.70 -29.92 -7.38
N ARG A 22 -31.74 -29.05 -7.67
CA ARG A 22 -30.56 -28.85 -6.81
C ARG A 22 -30.91 -27.98 -5.60
N ARG A 23 -30.43 -28.34 -4.40
CA ARG A 23 -30.56 -27.48 -3.21
C ARG A 23 -29.54 -26.36 -3.30
N ASN A 24 -29.90 -25.20 -2.77
CA ASN A 24 -29.00 -24.06 -2.76
C ASN A 24 -27.77 -24.39 -1.89
N GLY A 25 -26.56 -24.26 -2.47
CA GLY A 25 -25.30 -24.51 -1.77
C GLY A 25 -24.63 -25.86 -2.05
N ASP A 26 -25.30 -26.82 -2.69
CA ASP A 26 -24.64 -28.07 -3.12
C ASP A 26 -23.60 -27.74 -4.19
N PHE A 27 -22.40 -28.33 -4.17
CA PHE A 27 -21.41 -28.22 -5.26
C PHE A 27 -21.61 -29.34 -6.30
N VAL A 28 -21.33 -29.08 -7.57
CA VAL A 28 -21.40 -30.08 -8.65
C VAL A 28 -20.04 -30.10 -9.34
N THR A 29 -19.41 -31.27 -9.34
CA THR A 29 -18.21 -31.52 -10.15
C THR A 29 -18.63 -31.72 -11.59
N VAL A 30 -18.24 -30.80 -12.48
CA VAL A 30 -18.57 -30.86 -13.91
C VAL A 30 -17.53 -31.68 -14.67
N CYS A 31 -16.25 -31.44 -14.40
CA CYS A 31 -15.12 -32.18 -14.96
C CYS A 31 -13.96 -32.14 -13.96
N SER A 32 -13.06 -33.13 -14.03
CA SER A 32 -11.80 -33.13 -13.28
C SER A 32 -10.65 -33.08 -14.27
N VAL A 33 -9.71 -32.17 -14.04
CA VAL A 33 -8.58 -31.94 -14.95
C VAL A 33 -7.29 -32.02 -14.16
N THR A 34 -6.44 -32.98 -14.48
CA THR A 34 -5.11 -33.12 -13.85
C THR A 34 -4.10 -32.30 -14.63
N VAL A 35 -3.52 -31.26 -14.04
CA VAL A 35 -2.48 -30.44 -14.70
C VAL A 35 -1.10 -30.96 -14.31
N THR A 36 -0.28 -31.30 -15.29
CA THR A 36 1.11 -31.77 -15.12
C THR A 36 2.12 -30.64 -15.36
N ALA A 37 3.39 -30.83 -14.97
CA ALA A 37 4.43 -29.83 -15.22
C ALA A 37 4.66 -29.57 -16.73
N GLU A 38 4.47 -30.60 -17.56
CA GLU A 38 4.58 -30.55 -19.02
C GLU A 38 3.45 -29.70 -19.65
N ASP A 39 2.24 -29.72 -19.05
CA ASP A 39 1.12 -28.85 -19.46
C ASP A 39 1.44 -27.35 -19.28
N LEU A 40 2.42 -27.02 -18.44
CA LEU A 40 2.85 -25.65 -18.14
C LEU A 40 4.01 -25.19 -19.04
N GLU A 41 4.58 -26.05 -19.90
CA GLU A 41 5.72 -25.73 -20.78
C GLU A 41 5.38 -24.81 -21.97
N GLY A 42 4.25 -24.07 -21.90
CA GLY A 42 4.05 -22.87 -22.71
C GLY A 42 3.77 -23.07 -24.19
N LYS A 43 3.44 -24.29 -24.64
CA LYS A 43 2.98 -24.51 -26.02
C LYS A 43 1.64 -23.78 -26.24
N PRO A 44 1.52 -22.91 -27.25
CA PRO A 44 0.33 -22.09 -27.45
C PRO A 44 -0.88 -22.98 -27.75
N VAL A 45 -2.00 -22.67 -27.10
CA VAL A 45 -3.28 -23.33 -27.37
C VAL A 45 -3.81 -22.82 -28.72
N GLU A 46 -4.07 -23.72 -29.67
CA GLU A 46 -4.71 -23.36 -30.94
C GLU A 46 -6.14 -22.89 -30.68
N LEU A 47 -6.41 -21.61 -30.99
CA LEU A 47 -7.73 -21.00 -30.90
C LEU A 47 -8.42 -21.06 -32.26
N SER A 48 -9.74 -21.23 -32.27
CA SER A 48 -10.53 -21.12 -33.51
C SER A 48 -10.44 -19.70 -34.10
N GLU A 49 -10.61 -19.53 -35.42
CA GLU A 49 -10.54 -18.20 -36.05
C GLU A 49 -11.50 -17.17 -35.44
N ALA A 50 -12.70 -17.60 -35.06
CA ALA A 50 -13.69 -16.73 -34.42
C ALA A 50 -13.22 -16.24 -33.04
N GLU A 51 -12.53 -17.09 -32.29
CA GLU A 51 -11.95 -16.73 -30.99
C GLU A 51 -10.71 -15.87 -31.14
N GLN A 52 -9.87 -16.14 -32.14
CA GLN A 52 -8.73 -15.29 -32.48
C GLN A 52 -9.18 -13.87 -32.82
N ARG A 53 -10.24 -13.72 -33.64
CA ARG A 53 -10.82 -12.39 -33.95
C ARG A 53 -11.37 -11.69 -32.70
N LYS A 54 -12.06 -12.42 -31.82
CA LYS A 54 -12.56 -11.86 -30.55
C LYS A 54 -11.42 -11.43 -29.63
N LEU A 55 -10.35 -12.21 -29.56
CA LEU A 55 -9.17 -11.88 -28.76
C LEU A 55 -8.46 -10.65 -29.34
N ALA A 56 -8.25 -10.60 -30.65
CA ALA A 56 -7.64 -9.44 -31.33
C ALA A 56 -8.45 -8.15 -31.10
N ALA A 57 -9.79 -8.22 -31.13
CA ALA A 57 -10.64 -7.09 -30.82
C ALA A 57 -10.47 -6.61 -29.36
N LYS A 58 -10.43 -7.54 -28.39
CA LYS A 58 -10.19 -7.22 -26.98
C LYS A 58 -8.79 -6.67 -26.73
N GLU A 59 -7.78 -7.15 -27.46
CA GLU A 59 -6.41 -6.64 -27.39
C GLU A 59 -6.29 -5.23 -27.98
N ALA A 60 -6.96 -4.96 -29.11
CA ALA A 60 -7.02 -3.62 -29.68
C ALA A 60 -7.73 -2.63 -28.74
N GLU A 61 -8.82 -3.05 -28.11
CA GLU A 61 -9.52 -2.26 -27.11
C GLU A 61 -8.63 -2.00 -25.88
N TRP A 62 -7.93 -3.03 -25.38
CA TRP A 62 -6.98 -2.89 -24.29
C TRP A 62 -5.87 -1.86 -24.63
N ALA A 63 -5.25 -1.99 -25.80
CA ALA A 63 -4.17 -1.10 -26.23
C ALA A 63 -4.63 0.37 -26.39
N ARG A 64 -5.91 0.58 -26.68
CA ARG A 64 -6.55 1.90 -26.74
C ARG A 64 -6.82 2.47 -25.35
N LEU A 65 -7.36 1.67 -24.44
CA LEU A 65 -7.80 2.12 -23.10
C LEU A 65 -6.65 2.27 -22.11
N PHE A 66 -5.80 1.24 -22.04
CA PHE A 66 -4.74 1.11 -21.05
C PHE A 66 -3.37 1.37 -21.66
N GLY A 67 -3.13 0.86 -22.88
CA GLY A 67 -1.79 0.83 -23.45
C GLY A 67 -0.92 -0.22 -22.77
N GLU A 68 0.36 0.10 -22.59
CA GLU A 68 1.26 -0.67 -21.75
C GLU A 68 1.14 -0.13 -20.33
N PRO A 69 0.56 -0.90 -19.39
CA PRO A 69 0.27 -0.38 -18.07
C PRO A 69 1.58 -0.25 -17.29
N THR A 70 1.87 0.94 -16.78
CA THR A 70 3.04 1.20 -15.94
C THR A 70 2.61 1.46 -14.51
N SER A 71 3.51 1.17 -13.57
CA SER A 71 3.31 1.45 -12.15
C SER A 71 4.56 2.09 -11.60
N THR A 72 4.39 3.21 -10.92
CA THR A 72 5.48 3.97 -10.28
C THR A 72 5.08 4.23 -8.83
N VAL A 73 6.00 4.17 -7.89
CA VAL A 73 5.73 4.60 -6.51
C VAL A 73 5.39 6.08 -6.52
N ALA A 74 4.21 6.40 -6.00
CA ALA A 74 3.70 7.77 -5.97
C ALA A 74 4.54 8.63 -5.01
N THR A 75 4.61 9.93 -5.28
CA THR A 75 5.34 10.90 -4.45
C THR A 75 4.40 11.73 -3.59
N ALA A 76 4.96 12.49 -2.64
CA ALA A 76 4.20 13.39 -1.80
C ALA A 76 3.34 14.42 -2.58
N ASP A 77 3.77 14.79 -3.78
CA ASP A 77 3.06 15.72 -4.66
C ASP A 77 1.80 15.09 -5.27
N ASP A 78 1.84 13.77 -5.57
CA ASP A 78 0.70 13.06 -6.17
C ASP A 78 -0.50 12.96 -5.20
N ALA A 79 -0.24 12.78 -3.90
CA ALA A 79 -1.28 12.52 -2.89
C ALA A 79 -1.56 13.69 -1.93
N LYS A 80 -0.98 14.88 -2.19
CA LYS A 80 -1.11 16.09 -1.35
C LYS A 80 -0.82 15.80 0.13
N VAL A 81 0.38 15.29 0.42
CA VAL A 81 0.78 14.93 1.78
C VAL A 81 0.72 16.15 2.70
N ALA A 82 -0.01 16.02 3.81
CA ALA A 82 0.04 16.95 4.92
C ALA A 82 1.31 16.65 5.73
N THR A 83 2.36 17.42 5.48
CA THR A 83 3.67 17.26 6.10
C THR A 83 3.61 17.59 7.59
N VAL A 84 4.26 16.78 8.42
CA VAL A 84 4.45 17.09 9.85
C VAL A 84 5.48 18.20 9.95
N VAL A 85 5.09 19.34 10.55
CA VAL A 85 5.99 20.48 10.67
C VAL A 85 7.02 20.19 11.77
N GLN A 86 8.23 19.80 11.38
CA GLN A 86 9.28 19.48 12.35
C GLN A 86 9.75 20.76 13.06
N GLN A 87 9.83 20.72 14.40
CA GLN A 87 10.76 21.61 15.10
C GLN A 87 12.16 21.27 14.60
N SER A 88 12.75 22.20 13.85
CA SER A 88 14.18 22.14 13.53
C SER A 88 14.91 22.05 14.86
N ALA A 89 15.54 20.90 15.12
CA ALA A 89 16.44 20.78 16.25
C ALA A 89 17.50 21.87 16.06
N LEU A 90 17.56 22.84 16.96
CA LEU A 90 18.63 23.84 16.99
C LEU A 90 19.95 23.09 16.77
N PRO A 91 20.81 23.54 15.84
CA PRO A 91 22.08 22.88 15.62
C PRO A 91 22.79 22.83 16.98
N VAL A 92 23.15 21.62 17.42
CA VAL A 92 24.08 21.44 18.52
C VAL A 92 25.37 22.07 18.05
N GLY A 93 25.50 23.37 18.32
CA GLY A 93 26.66 24.16 17.96
C GLY A 93 27.86 23.44 18.54
N ARG A 94 28.73 22.98 17.63
CA ARG A 94 30.05 22.44 17.94
C ARG A 94 30.80 23.56 18.68
N ALA A 95 30.71 23.56 20.01
CA ALA A 95 31.35 24.56 20.85
C ALA A 95 32.84 24.24 20.94
N THR A 96 33.59 24.62 19.91
CA THR A 96 35.02 24.89 20.04
C THR A 96 35.16 26.20 20.80
N GLY A 97 35.59 26.12 22.07
CA GLY A 97 35.92 27.28 22.90
C GLY A 97 35.35 27.17 24.31
N GLY A 98 36.25 27.08 25.29
CA GLY A 98 35.98 26.71 26.67
C GLY A 98 34.81 27.45 27.33
N ARG A 99 33.91 26.69 27.94
CA ARG A 99 32.84 27.21 28.80
C ARG A 99 33.13 26.79 30.24
N GLY A 100 33.30 27.77 31.12
CA GLY A 100 33.52 27.54 32.55
C GLY A 100 32.34 26.79 33.20
N ALA A 101 32.61 26.11 34.31
CA ALA A 101 31.66 25.25 35.02
C ALA A 101 30.29 25.91 35.32
N GLN A 102 30.27 27.24 35.50
CA GLN A 102 29.03 28.02 35.69
C GLN A 102 28.11 28.03 34.46
N ALA A 103 28.65 28.08 33.25
CA ALA A 103 27.86 28.03 32.02
C ALA A 103 27.31 26.62 31.75
N ALA A 104 28.06 25.57 32.12
CA ALA A 104 27.58 24.20 32.08
C ALA A 104 26.46 23.95 33.11
N PHE A 105 26.57 24.54 34.31
CA PHE A 105 25.53 24.45 35.35
C PHE A 105 24.26 25.24 34.98
N ALA A 106 24.41 26.45 34.40
CA ALA A 106 23.27 27.23 33.91
C ALA A 106 22.52 26.50 32.77
N GLN A 107 23.24 25.78 31.90
CA GLN A 107 22.62 24.91 30.89
C GLN A 107 21.92 23.71 31.51
N LEU A 108 22.48 23.08 32.55
CA LEU A 108 21.82 21.98 33.27
C LEU A 108 20.50 22.42 33.93
N ILE A 109 20.40 23.67 34.39
CA ILE A 109 19.17 24.24 34.97
C ILE A 109 18.18 24.63 33.86
N ALA A 110 18.65 25.16 32.72
CA ALA A 110 17.79 25.56 31.60
C ALA A 110 17.35 24.40 30.68
N ALA A 111 18.05 23.27 30.69
CA ALA A 111 17.90 22.18 29.70
C ALA A 111 16.86 21.11 30.05
N LYS A 112 16.06 21.28 31.11
CA LYS A 112 14.82 20.49 31.25
C LYS A 112 13.63 21.37 30.84
N PRO A 113 13.25 21.41 29.55
CA PRO A 113 11.90 21.82 29.21
C PRO A 113 10.98 20.85 29.94
N THR A 114 10.37 21.31 31.03
CA THR A 114 9.30 20.57 31.70
C THR A 114 8.22 20.43 30.66
N PRO A 115 7.94 19.22 30.16
CA PRO A 115 7.11 19.09 28.99
C PRO A 115 5.70 19.57 29.40
N ALA A 116 5.19 20.60 28.72
CA ALA A 116 3.94 21.26 29.08
C ALA A 116 2.84 20.21 29.29
N LYS A 117 2.08 20.31 30.39
CA LYS A 117 0.99 19.37 30.65
C LYS A 117 -0.03 19.54 29.51
N THR A 118 -0.31 18.45 28.80
CA THR A 118 -1.31 18.43 27.73
C THR A 118 -2.66 18.82 28.30
N THR A 119 -3.30 19.81 27.71
CA THR A 119 -4.61 20.27 28.17
C THR A 119 -5.67 19.19 27.92
N LEU A 120 -6.80 19.25 28.63
CA LEU A 120 -7.91 18.31 28.41
C LEU A 120 -8.44 18.39 26.97
N ALA A 121 -8.54 19.60 26.41
CA ALA A 121 -8.96 19.84 25.04
C ALA A 121 -8.00 19.19 24.02
N GLU A 122 -6.69 19.30 24.25
CA GLU A 122 -5.69 18.60 23.42
C GLU A 122 -5.80 17.08 23.57
N ARG A 123 -6.03 16.55 24.78
CA ARG A 123 -6.26 15.11 24.97
C ARG A 123 -7.48 14.59 24.20
N CYS A 124 -8.57 15.36 24.19
CA CYS A 124 -9.77 15.00 23.42
C CYS A 124 -9.50 15.04 21.91
N GLN A 125 -8.76 16.03 21.41
CA GLN A 125 -8.39 16.10 19.98
C GLN A 125 -7.45 14.97 19.55
N LEU A 126 -6.54 14.55 20.41
CA LEU A 126 -5.60 13.45 20.13
C LEU A 126 -6.25 12.05 20.23
N SER A 127 -7.52 11.96 20.66
CA SER A 127 -8.21 10.68 20.83
C SER A 127 -8.70 10.07 19.52
N THR A 128 -8.94 10.90 18.51
CA THR A 128 -9.36 10.48 17.16
C THR A 128 -8.21 10.62 16.17
N LEU A 129 -8.20 9.76 15.15
CA LEU A 129 -7.14 9.78 14.14
C LEU A 129 -7.09 11.11 13.37
N GLU A 130 -8.24 11.64 12.95
CA GLU A 130 -8.30 12.91 12.22
C GLU A 130 -7.86 14.10 13.08
N GLY A 131 -8.30 14.16 14.34
CA GLY A 131 -7.90 15.21 15.26
C GLY A 131 -6.41 15.16 15.59
N PHE A 132 -5.86 13.94 15.71
CA PHE A 132 -4.43 13.72 15.88
C PHE A 132 -3.62 14.19 14.67
N ILE A 133 -4.00 13.77 13.46
CA ILE A 133 -3.30 14.14 12.22
C ILE A 133 -3.31 15.67 12.08
N LYS A 134 -4.48 16.29 12.21
CA LYS A 134 -4.62 17.75 12.16
C LYS A 134 -3.69 18.45 13.15
N HIS A 135 -3.65 17.98 14.39
CA HIS A 135 -2.76 18.54 15.42
C HIS A 135 -1.27 18.41 15.03
N ALA A 136 -0.87 17.24 14.52
CA ALA A 136 0.52 16.97 14.13
C ALA A 136 0.98 17.76 12.89
N THR A 137 0.05 18.11 11.99
CA THR A 137 0.36 18.84 10.75
C THR A 137 0.23 20.35 10.88
N GLU A 138 -0.61 20.85 11.79
CA GLU A 138 -0.78 22.30 12.01
C GLU A 138 0.19 22.88 13.05
N ARG A 139 0.77 22.05 13.92
CA ARG A 139 1.70 22.48 14.96
C ARG A 139 3.11 21.99 14.69
N ASN A 140 4.09 22.75 15.19
CA ASN A 140 5.50 22.39 15.16
C ASN A 140 5.75 21.21 16.11
N CYS A 141 5.63 20.00 15.58
CA CYS A 141 5.71 18.75 16.31
C CYS A 141 6.80 17.85 15.72
N SER A 142 7.48 17.11 16.59
CA SER A 142 8.27 15.95 16.18
C SER A 142 7.40 14.70 16.33
N LEU A 143 7.31 13.91 15.27
CA LEU A 143 6.51 12.70 15.26
C LEU A 143 7.34 11.49 14.84
N GLN A 144 7.33 10.47 15.67
CA GLN A 144 8.02 9.20 15.44
C GLN A 144 7.08 8.03 15.71
N VAL A 145 7.41 6.87 15.15
CA VAL A 145 6.73 5.60 15.40
C VAL A 145 7.73 4.49 15.67
N ASP A 146 7.31 3.49 16.43
CA ASP A 146 7.99 2.19 16.44
C ASP A 146 7.61 1.45 15.16
N THR A 147 8.59 1.17 14.30
CA THR A 147 8.33 0.55 13.00
C THR A 147 7.73 -0.85 13.14
N ARG A 148 7.96 -1.55 14.25
CA ARG A 148 7.34 -2.87 14.51
C ARG A 148 5.90 -2.81 14.99
N SER A 149 5.34 -1.62 15.23
CA SER A 149 3.92 -1.46 15.52
C SER A 149 3.05 -1.28 14.27
N PHE A 150 3.66 -1.13 13.10
CA PHE A 150 2.95 -0.82 11.85
C PHE A 150 3.24 -1.86 10.77
N ALA A 151 2.29 -2.01 9.85
CA ALA A 151 2.40 -2.90 8.71
C ALA A 151 2.99 -2.14 7.50
N PRO A 152 3.98 -2.71 6.80
CA PRO A 152 4.54 -2.05 5.63
C PRO A 152 3.51 -1.89 4.51
N ALA A 153 3.57 -0.75 3.85
CA ALA A 153 2.76 -0.42 2.70
C ALA A 153 3.44 0.65 1.84
N TYR A 154 3.02 0.76 0.58
CA TYR A 154 3.43 1.84 -0.31
C TYR A 154 2.30 2.18 -1.27
N VAL A 155 2.33 3.38 -1.82
CA VAL A 155 1.33 3.85 -2.79
C VAL A 155 1.95 3.85 -4.18
N THR A 156 1.22 3.30 -5.16
CA THR A 156 1.60 3.35 -6.57
C THR A 156 0.68 4.27 -7.33
N ARG A 157 1.25 5.03 -8.26
CA ARG A 157 0.55 5.75 -9.32
C ARG A 157 0.50 4.86 -10.56
N LEU A 158 -0.71 4.68 -11.07
CA LEU A 158 -1.04 3.87 -12.24
C LEU A 158 -1.30 4.80 -13.41
N GLU A 159 -0.68 4.51 -14.55
CA GLU A 159 -0.84 5.29 -15.77
C GLU A 159 -1.62 4.48 -16.80
N THR A 160 -2.68 5.08 -17.32
CA THR A 160 -3.53 4.52 -18.37
C THR A 160 -3.73 5.57 -19.45
N LYS A 161 -3.91 5.15 -20.71
CA LYS A 161 -4.15 6.11 -21.82
C LYS A 161 -5.45 6.90 -21.69
N THR A 162 -6.43 6.32 -21.01
CA THR A 162 -7.75 6.91 -20.79
C THR A 162 -8.09 6.92 -19.31
N ASP A 163 -9.13 7.67 -18.94
CA ASP A 163 -9.63 7.75 -17.56
C ASP A 163 -10.46 6.50 -17.19
N ALA A 164 -9.77 5.37 -17.12
CA ALA A 164 -10.33 4.03 -16.90
C ALA A 164 -10.38 3.62 -15.41
N LEU A 165 -9.84 4.46 -14.51
CA LEU A 165 -9.67 4.16 -13.09
C LEU A 165 -10.50 5.10 -12.22
N HIS A 166 -11.01 4.61 -11.08
CA HIS A 166 -11.63 5.47 -10.07
C HIS A 166 -10.61 6.42 -9.42
N SER A 167 -9.37 5.94 -9.26
CA SER A 167 -8.24 6.71 -8.75
C SER A 167 -6.96 6.26 -9.45
N PRO A 168 -6.07 7.17 -9.87
CA PRO A 168 -4.76 6.79 -10.37
C PRO A 168 -3.84 6.25 -9.25
N LEU A 169 -4.19 6.46 -7.98
CA LEU A 169 -3.42 6.01 -6.83
C LEU A 169 -4.01 4.74 -6.22
N ALA A 170 -3.14 3.77 -5.93
CA ALA A 170 -3.48 2.52 -5.27
C ALA A 170 -2.54 2.23 -4.09
N ILE A 171 -3.12 1.86 -2.94
CA ILE A 171 -2.35 1.45 -1.76
C ILE A 171 -2.03 -0.05 -1.87
N ASN A 172 -0.76 -0.40 -1.71
CA ASN A 172 -0.24 -1.75 -1.62
C ASN A 172 0.19 -2.02 -0.19
N ALA A 173 -0.63 -2.73 0.58
CA ALA A 173 -0.40 -3.02 1.99
C ALA A 173 -0.08 -4.50 2.22
N TYR A 174 0.94 -4.78 3.01
CA TYR A 174 1.29 -6.15 3.39
C TYR A 174 0.52 -6.58 4.62
N HIS A 175 -0.25 -7.67 4.48
CA HIS A 175 -0.90 -8.33 5.62
C HIS A 175 -0.01 -9.40 6.24
N ARG A 176 0.77 -10.10 5.41
CA ARG A 176 1.67 -11.18 5.81
C ARG A 176 3.00 -11.04 5.07
N LYS A 177 4.08 -11.51 5.71
CA LYS A 177 5.41 -11.53 5.09
C LYS A 177 5.46 -12.63 4.03
N ASN A 178 6.21 -12.42 2.95
CA ASN A 178 6.32 -13.32 1.79
C ASN A 178 5.06 -13.46 0.93
N GLU A 179 3.97 -12.73 1.23
CA GLU A 179 2.79 -12.65 0.37
C GLU A 179 2.79 -11.34 -0.42
N PRO A 180 2.24 -11.31 -1.65
CA PRO A 180 2.03 -10.06 -2.39
C PRO A 180 1.20 -9.06 -1.59
N PRO A 181 1.47 -7.75 -1.72
CA PRO A 181 0.66 -6.74 -1.09
C PRO A 181 -0.77 -6.80 -1.64
N GLN A 182 -1.72 -6.35 -0.82
CA GLN A 182 -3.13 -6.30 -1.19
C GLN A 182 -3.68 -4.91 -0.88
N LEU A 183 -4.94 -4.69 -1.24
CA LEU A 183 -5.65 -3.53 -0.72
C LEU A 183 -5.67 -3.58 0.82
N PRO A 184 -5.63 -2.42 1.49
CA PRO A 184 -5.77 -2.39 2.94
C PRO A 184 -7.10 -3.00 3.36
N ARG A 185 -7.05 -3.87 4.36
CA ARG A 185 -8.22 -4.61 4.87
C ARG A 185 -8.48 -4.26 6.33
N SER A 186 -9.75 -4.21 6.72
CA SER A 186 -10.16 -3.94 8.09
C SER A 186 -10.63 -5.17 8.85
N ASP A 187 -10.86 -6.29 8.16
CA ASP A 187 -11.40 -7.53 8.73
C ASP A 187 -10.32 -8.43 9.35
N GLU A 188 -9.05 -8.24 8.98
CA GLU A 188 -7.91 -8.99 9.51
C GLU A 188 -6.82 -8.01 9.95
N ALA A 189 -6.29 -8.20 11.16
CA ALA A 189 -5.15 -7.42 11.63
C ALA A 189 -3.87 -7.90 10.92
N PRO A 190 -3.09 -6.99 10.30
CA PRO A 190 -1.89 -7.40 9.58
C PRO A 190 -0.84 -7.93 10.57
N SER A 191 -0.12 -8.97 10.15
CA SER A 191 1.00 -9.59 10.88
C SER A 191 2.36 -9.17 10.33
N ALA A 192 2.42 -8.70 9.09
CA ALA A 192 3.65 -8.17 8.48
C ALA A 192 4.15 -6.95 9.26
N ARG A 193 5.46 -6.85 9.46
CA ARG A 193 6.13 -5.73 10.14
C ARG A 193 7.34 -5.26 9.35
N PHE A 194 7.66 -4.00 9.51
CA PHE A 194 8.90 -3.44 8.96
C PHE A 194 10.11 -4.20 9.51
N ASP A 195 11.06 -4.48 8.63
CA ASP A 195 12.37 -5.03 8.91
C ASP A 195 13.46 -4.25 8.17
N ASP A 196 14.71 -4.68 8.32
CA ASP A 196 15.87 -3.96 7.79
C ASP A 196 15.85 -3.81 6.25
N ALA A 197 15.08 -4.64 5.54
CA ALA A 197 14.95 -4.55 4.08
C ALA A 197 14.34 -3.21 3.65
N TRP A 198 13.46 -2.63 4.49
CA TRP A 198 12.79 -1.35 4.25
C TRP A 198 13.67 -0.13 4.55
N GLY A 199 14.89 -0.34 5.04
CA GLY A 199 15.86 0.74 5.29
C GLY A 199 15.51 1.67 6.44
N LEU A 200 14.57 1.28 7.30
CA LEU A 200 14.10 2.09 8.40
C LEU A 200 14.77 1.70 9.73
N PRO A 201 15.12 2.67 10.58
CA PRO A 201 15.50 2.38 11.96
C PRO A 201 14.30 1.86 12.78
N PRO A 202 14.52 1.26 13.97
CA PRO A 202 13.44 0.82 14.86
C PRO A 202 12.47 1.95 15.25
N ARG A 203 12.96 3.19 15.33
CA ARG A 203 12.14 4.38 15.49
C ARG A 203 12.25 5.26 14.26
N ALA A 204 11.23 5.23 13.42
CA ALA A 204 11.19 6.02 12.20
C ALA A 204 10.49 7.36 12.45
N THR A 205 11.00 8.40 11.80
CA THR A 205 10.36 9.71 11.78
C THR A 205 9.23 9.70 10.75
N VAL A 206 8.08 10.26 11.13
CA VAL A 206 6.95 10.42 10.22
C VAL A 206 7.16 11.68 9.40
N HIS A 207 7.12 11.55 8.08
CA HIS A 207 7.22 12.68 7.16
C HIS A 207 5.88 13.43 7.07
N GLY A 208 4.78 12.70 6.97
CA GLY A 208 3.45 13.29 6.80
C GLY A 208 2.36 12.24 6.67
N PHE A 209 1.16 12.71 6.41
CA PHE A 209 -0.02 11.89 6.18
C PHE A 209 -0.69 12.25 4.86
N ALA A 210 -1.22 11.27 4.14
CA ALA A 210 -2.03 11.46 2.96
C ALA A 210 -3.31 10.65 3.06
N GLN A 211 -4.38 11.11 2.41
CA GLN A 211 -5.61 10.34 2.27
C GLN A 211 -5.69 9.80 0.84
N VAL A 212 -5.68 8.47 0.70
CA VAL A 212 -5.72 7.78 -0.59
C VAL A 212 -6.90 6.82 -0.60
N GLY A 213 -7.85 7.03 -1.51
CA GLY A 213 -9.07 6.20 -1.57
C GLY A 213 -9.86 6.18 -0.26
N GLY A 214 -9.91 7.32 0.45
CA GLY A 214 -10.56 7.44 1.77
C GLY A 214 -9.78 6.85 2.94
N THR A 215 -8.65 6.17 2.70
CA THR A 215 -7.81 5.58 3.74
C THR A 215 -6.66 6.52 4.09
N TRP A 216 -6.44 6.75 5.39
CA TRP A 216 -5.25 7.48 5.87
C TRP A 216 -4.00 6.63 5.68
N PHE A 217 -2.97 7.25 5.11
CA PHE A 217 -1.66 6.65 4.86
C PHE A 217 -0.59 7.51 5.53
N MET A 218 0.20 6.89 6.40
CA MET A 218 1.35 7.52 7.06
C MET A 218 2.59 7.32 6.19
N VAL A 219 3.32 8.40 5.91
CA VAL A 219 4.55 8.39 5.13
C VAL A 219 5.75 8.42 6.08
N LEU A 220 6.68 7.48 5.92
CA LEU A 220 7.87 7.36 6.76
C LEU A 220 9.10 7.96 6.06
N GLN A 221 9.84 8.80 6.78
CA GLN A 221 11.03 9.44 6.24
C GLN A 221 12.16 8.41 6.09
N GLY A 222 12.76 8.36 4.89
CA GLY A 222 13.89 7.47 4.59
C GLY A 222 13.51 6.02 4.31
N ALA A 223 12.22 5.69 4.24
CA ALA A 223 11.77 4.38 3.81
C ALA A 223 12.10 4.13 2.34
N ARG A 224 12.44 2.88 2.01
CA ARG A 224 12.72 2.43 0.64
C ARG A 224 11.96 1.15 0.32
N LEU A 225 11.73 0.87 -0.96
CA LEU A 225 11.21 -0.43 -1.37
C LEU A 225 12.26 -1.52 -1.12
N PRO A 226 11.84 -2.69 -0.60
CA PRO A 226 12.73 -3.83 -0.44
C PRO A 226 13.10 -4.44 -1.80
N SER A 227 14.31 -4.98 -1.91
CA SER A 227 14.83 -5.65 -3.11
C SER A 227 14.92 -7.19 -2.97
N GLY A 228 14.52 -7.74 -1.82
CA GLY A 228 14.59 -9.17 -1.52
C GLY A 228 13.30 -9.93 -1.82
N SER A 229 13.40 -11.25 -2.03
CA SER A 229 12.26 -12.13 -2.33
C SER A 229 11.24 -12.27 -1.20
N CYS A 230 11.59 -11.89 0.02
CA CYS A 230 10.68 -11.94 1.18
C CYS A 230 9.60 -10.85 1.18
N TRP A 231 9.72 -9.87 0.29
CA TRP A 231 8.77 -8.77 0.11
C TRP A 231 8.43 -8.64 -1.38
N PRO A 232 7.59 -9.55 -1.92
CA PRO A 232 7.21 -9.51 -3.33
C PRO A 232 6.46 -8.22 -3.61
N LEU A 233 6.95 -7.42 -4.57
CA LEU A 233 6.32 -6.16 -4.93
C LEU A 233 5.11 -6.39 -5.84
N GLY A 234 4.05 -5.62 -5.61
CA GLY A 234 2.87 -5.54 -6.47
C GLY A 234 2.69 -4.16 -7.11
N ALA A 235 2.14 -4.13 -8.31
CA ALA A 235 1.94 -2.90 -9.07
C ALA A 235 0.70 -2.07 -8.66
N GLY A 236 -0.17 -2.57 -7.78
CA GLY A 236 -1.41 -1.87 -7.39
C GLY A 236 -2.58 -1.99 -8.38
N MET A 237 -2.49 -2.88 -9.37
CA MET A 237 -3.53 -3.08 -10.39
C MET A 237 -4.71 -3.92 -9.89
N TYR A 238 -5.48 -3.37 -8.95
CA TYR A 238 -6.64 -4.06 -8.38
C TYR A 238 -7.87 -3.93 -9.27
N PRO A 239 -8.65 -5.01 -9.50
CA PRO A 239 -9.92 -4.98 -10.24
C PRO A 239 -10.91 -3.93 -9.76
N THR A 240 -10.98 -3.71 -8.44
CA THR A 240 -11.90 -2.78 -7.81
C THR A 240 -11.59 -1.31 -8.11
N ASN A 241 -10.39 -1.02 -8.62
CA ASN A 241 -10.02 0.34 -9.02
C ASN A 241 -10.44 0.67 -10.46
N LEU A 242 -10.86 -0.33 -11.26
CA LEU A 242 -11.39 -0.10 -12.59
C LEU A 242 -12.79 0.50 -12.54
N LYS A 243 -13.09 1.45 -13.42
CA LYS A 243 -14.46 1.91 -13.61
C LYS A 243 -15.34 0.82 -14.26
N PRO A 244 -16.66 0.81 -14.01
CA PRO A 244 -17.56 -0.24 -14.49
C PRO A 244 -17.49 -0.51 -16.00
N GLU A 245 -17.22 0.52 -16.80
CA GLU A 245 -17.21 0.46 -18.26
C GLU A 245 -16.08 -0.44 -18.80
N VAL A 246 -15.03 -0.67 -18.00
CA VAL A 246 -13.85 -1.46 -18.39
C VAL A 246 -13.69 -2.75 -17.60
N HIS A 247 -14.68 -3.15 -16.80
CA HIS A 247 -14.66 -4.37 -15.96
C HIS A 247 -14.52 -5.67 -16.74
N GLN A 248 -14.80 -5.65 -18.05
CA GLN A 248 -14.53 -6.78 -18.94
C GLN A 248 -13.03 -7.13 -19.03
N HIS A 249 -12.13 -6.19 -18.67
CA HIS A 249 -10.69 -6.38 -18.65
C HIS A 249 -10.12 -6.69 -17.26
N ARG A 250 -10.97 -6.86 -16.23
CA ARG A 250 -10.55 -7.03 -14.83
C ARG A 250 -9.55 -8.15 -14.58
N SER A 251 -9.67 -9.27 -15.27
CA SER A 251 -8.78 -10.42 -15.09
C SER A 251 -7.38 -10.12 -15.62
N LYS A 252 -7.29 -9.48 -16.80
CA LYS A 252 -6.02 -9.07 -17.40
C LYS A 252 -5.38 -7.93 -16.59
N TRP A 253 -6.19 -7.00 -16.08
CA TRP A 253 -5.70 -5.96 -15.18
C TRP A 253 -5.10 -6.54 -13.89
N ALA A 254 -5.80 -7.47 -13.24
CA ALA A 254 -5.33 -8.12 -12.03
C ALA A 254 -4.01 -8.88 -12.21
N SER A 255 -3.80 -9.54 -13.36
CA SER A 255 -2.58 -10.32 -13.58
C SER A 255 -1.33 -9.45 -13.57
N PHE A 256 -1.43 -8.20 -14.03
CA PHE A 256 -0.31 -7.26 -14.00
C PHE A 256 0.11 -6.83 -12.59
N HIS A 257 -0.75 -7.01 -11.57
CA HIS A 257 -0.40 -6.71 -10.19
C HIS A 257 0.87 -7.45 -9.75
N CYS A 258 1.02 -8.73 -10.09
CA CYS A 258 2.19 -9.52 -9.73
C CYS A 258 3.26 -9.61 -10.84
N MET A 259 2.94 -9.19 -12.07
CA MET A 259 3.88 -9.26 -13.19
C MET A 259 4.74 -8.02 -13.33
N ILE A 260 4.31 -6.89 -12.78
CA ILE A 260 4.99 -5.61 -12.90
C ILE A 260 5.52 -5.20 -11.53
N ALA A 261 6.82 -4.97 -11.45
CA ALA A 261 7.43 -4.31 -10.30
C ALA A 261 7.26 -2.79 -10.47
N PRO A 262 6.82 -2.06 -9.42
CA PRO A 262 6.69 -0.62 -9.50
C PRO A 262 8.07 0.05 -9.59
N ASN A 263 8.19 1.04 -10.45
CA ASN A 263 9.39 1.87 -10.56
C ASN A 263 9.48 2.86 -9.40
N LEU A 264 10.70 3.21 -8.98
CA LEU A 264 10.90 4.30 -8.04
C LEU A 264 10.91 5.65 -8.78
N PRO A 265 10.32 6.72 -8.20
CA PRO A 265 10.37 8.04 -8.80
C PRO A 265 11.80 8.60 -8.75
N GLU A 266 12.19 9.35 -9.77
CA GLU A 266 13.53 9.97 -9.87
C GLU A 266 13.74 11.10 -8.85
N SER A 267 12.64 11.71 -8.38
CA SER A 267 12.67 12.81 -7.41
C SER A 267 11.41 12.81 -6.53
N GLY A 268 11.45 13.58 -5.44
CA GLY A 268 10.37 13.67 -4.46
C GLY A 268 10.46 12.63 -3.35
N VAL A 269 9.58 12.78 -2.35
CA VAL A 269 9.49 11.83 -1.23
C VAL A 269 8.54 10.71 -1.63
N PRO A 270 9.01 9.45 -1.74
CA PRO A 270 8.16 8.33 -2.12
C PRO A 270 7.15 8.02 -1.00
N LEU A 271 5.92 7.69 -1.39
CA LEU A 271 4.84 7.32 -0.47
C LEU A 271 5.02 5.89 0.02
N ILE A 272 5.98 5.71 0.94
CA ILE A 272 6.28 4.43 1.60
C ILE A 272 6.07 4.61 3.10
N GLY A 273 5.34 3.68 3.72
CA GLY A 273 4.95 3.78 5.12
C GLY A 273 3.84 2.80 5.46
N SER A 274 2.75 3.24 6.10
CA SER A 274 1.69 2.34 6.57
C SER A 274 0.32 2.90 6.25
N ALA A 275 -0.58 2.05 5.77
CA ALA A 275 -2.00 2.34 5.80
C ALA A 275 -2.48 2.29 7.27
N LEU A 276 -3.24 3.28 7.72
CA LEU A 276 -3.75 3.38 9.09
C LEU A 276 -5.11 2.71 9.20
N VAL A 277 -5.10 1.39 9.01
CA VAL A 277 -6.27 0.51 8.96
C VAL A 277 -5.88 -0.89 9.42
N GLY A 278 -6.85 -1.66 9.91
CA GLY A 278 -6.62 -3.02 10.42
C GLY A 278 -6.14 -3.10 11.87
N PHE A 279 -6.07 -1.96 12.57
CA PHE A 279 -5.74 -1.88 13.99
C PHE A 279 -6.83 -1.08 14.74
N ASP A 280 -7.08 -1.44 15.99
CA ASP A 280 -8.02 -0.72 16.88
C ASP A 280 -7.45 0.62 17.36
N SER A 281 -6.13 0.67 17.49
CA SER A 281 -5.39 1.86 17.91
C SER A 281 -4.00 1.92 17.31
N PHE A 282 -3.46 3.13 17.21
CA PHE A 282 -2.13 3.42 16.68
C PHE A 282 -1.29 4.12 17.74
N ASP A 283 -0.07 3.63 17.95
CA ASP A 283 0.87 4.20 18.90
C ASP A 283 1.89 5.10 18.21
N PHE A 284 1.95 6.35 18.65
CA PHE A 284 2.86 7.37 18.15
C PHE A 284 3.73 7.91 19.27
N VAL A 285 4.87 8.50 18.92
CA VAL A 285 5.71 9.29 19.81
C VAL A 285 5.68 10.74 19.32
N LEU A 286 4.83 11.56 19.95
CA LEU A 286 4.65 12.97 19.64
C LEU A 286 5.44 13.82 20.64
N ASN A 287 6.39 14.61 20.18
CA ASN A 287 7.25 15.46 21.02
C ASN A 287 7.92 14.67 22.17
N GLY A 288 8.38 13.45 21.86
CA GLY A 288 9.02 12.54 22.81
C GLY A 288 8.06 11.83 23.78
N ARG A 289 6.74 12.03 23.66
CA ARG A 289 5.72 11.36 24.50
C ARG A 289 4.94 10.34 23.70
N LYS A 290 4.69 9.18 24.31
CA LYS A 290 3.80 8.17 23.72
C LYS A 290 2.35 8.68 23.73
N VAL A 291 1.69 8.56 22.59
CA VAL A 291 0.28 8.89 22.38
C VAL A 291 -0.37 7.72 21.65
N THR A 292 -1.44 7.19 22.20
CA THR A 292 -2.25 6.13 21.58
C THR A 292 -3.51 6.75 21.04
N VAL A 293 -3.77 6.55 19.75
CA VAL A 293 -4.90 7.13 19.02
C VAL A 293 -5.84 6.02 18.62
N ARG A 294 -7.13 6.14 18.90
CA ARG A 294 -8.12 5.13 18.54
C ARG A 294 -8.57 5.32 17.10
N ARG A 295 -8.79 4.20 16.41
CA ARG A 295 -9.53 4.19 15.16
C ARG A 295 -11.02 4.41 15.51
N VAL A 296 -11.62 5.47 14.97
CA VAL A 296 -13.06 5.74 15.10
C VAL A 296 -13.81 4.91 14.06
#